data_AF-N2AA19-F1
#
_entry.id   AF-N2AA19-F1
#
_cell.length_a   1.000
_cell.length_b   1.000
_cell.length_c   1.000
_cell.angle_alpha   90.00
_cell.angle_beta   90.00
_cell.angle_gamma   90.00
#
_symmetry.space_group_name_H-M   'P 1'
#
loop_
_entity.id
_entity.type
_entity.pdbx_description
1 polymer ?
#
loop_
_entity_poly.entity_id
_entity_poly.type
_entity_poly.pdbx_seq_one_letter_code
_entity_poly.pdbx_strand_id
1 'polypeptide(L)'
;MLTGIKLRLYPNQTQVNQLWQMFGNDRFVWNRMLDMMNERYKNNKDLPFLTKFKLNYLLKPLKKEYPFLKNSDSSSLQLVNEFLNQSWKNFFKDKTGTVGRPRFHS
;
A
#
# COMPACT_ATOMS: atom_id res chain seq x y z
N MET A 1 9.84 19.32 -25.62
CA MET A 1 10.38 19.71 -24.30
C MET A 1 9.29 19.45 -23.26
N LEU A 2 9.53 18.61 -22.25
CA LEU A 2 8.65 18.49 -21.10
C LEU A 2 8.97 19.64 -20.14
N THR A 3 8.00 20.52 -19.89
CA THR A 3 8.11 21.58 -18.88
C THR A 3 7.54 21.04 -17.56
N GLY A 4 8.38 20.99 -16.53
CA GLY A 4 7.97 20.61 -15.18
C GLY A 4 7.64 21.83 -14.32
N ILE A 5 6.61 21.73 -13.48
CA ILE A 5 6.31 22.75 -12.47
C ILE A 5 6.95 22.27 -11.14
N LYS A 6 7.81 23.10 -10.55
CA LYS A 6 8.37 22.86 -9.21
C LYS A 6 7.55 23.62 -8.18
N LEU A 7 6.91 22.88 -7.27
CA LEU A 7 6.10 23.44 -6.19
C LEU A 7 6.75 23.16 -4.83
N ARG A 8 6.60 24.09 -3.89
CA ARG A 8 6.95 23.90 -2.48
C ARG A 8 5.70 24.12 -1.64
N LEU A 9 5.41 23.17 -0.76
CA LEU A 9 4.28 23.23 0.17
C LEU A 9 4.75 23.85 1.49
N TYR A 10 3.92 24.69 2.10
CA TYR A 10 4.11 25.24 3.45
C TYR A 10 2.90 24.89 4.32
N PRO A 11 2.79 23.62 4.74
CA PRO A 11 1.65 23.19 5.53
C PRO A 11 1.69 23.81 6.94
N ASN A 12 0.52 24.18 7.46
CA ASN A 12 0.37 24.53 8.88
C ASN A 12 0.40 23.28 9.77
N GLN A 13 0.43 23.47 11.10
CA GLN A 13 0.55 22.34 12.04
C GLN A 13 -0.54 21.27 11.88
N THR A 14 -1.78 21.68 11.62
CA THR A 14 -2.90 20.76 11.39
C THR A 14 -2.67 19.92 10.14
N GLN A 15 -2.23 20.54 9.05
CA GLN A 15 -1.93 19.85 7.79
C GLN A 15 -0.75 18.89 7.94
N VAL A 16 0.30 19.30 8.67
CA VAL A 16 1.43 18.42 9.01
C VAL A 16 0.95 17.19 9.74
N ASN A 17 0.10 17.36 10.76
CA ASN A 17 -0.45 16.24 11.53
C ASN A 17 -1.31 15.30 10.65
N GLN A 18 -2.12 15.86 9.75
CA GLN A 18 -2.91 15.09 8.78
C GLN A 18 -2.04 14.27 7.82
N LEU A 19 -0.95 14.87 7.31
CA LEU A 19 0.01 14.17 6.46
C LEU A 19 0.67 13.01 7.20
N TRP A 20 1.12 13.24 8.44
CA TRP A 20 1.69 12.18 9.27
C TRP A 20 0.70 11.04 9.55
N GLN A 21 -0.56 11.37 9.85
CA GLN A 21 -1.61 10.37 10.01
C GLN A 21 -1.82 9.57 8.73
N MET A 22 -1.82 10.24 7.58
CA MET A 22 -1.96 9.59 6.27
C MET A 22 -0.81 8.63 5.97
N PHE A 23 0.43 9.06 6.14
CA PHE A 23 1.60 8.20 5.92
C PHE A 23 1.63 7.01 6.89
N GLY A 24 1.25 7.24 8.16
CA GLY A 24 1.11 6.17 9.15
C GLY A 24 0.05 5.15 8.74
N ASN A 25 -1.10 5.61 8.25
CA ASN A 25 -2.19 4.76 7.78
C ASN A 25 -1.81 3.98 6.52
N ASP A 26 -1.13 4.62 5.57
CA ASP A 26 -0.61 3.98 4.37
C ASP A 26 0.35 2.83 4.73
N ARG A 27 1.30 3.09 5.64
CA ARG A 27 2.23 2.07 6.15
C ARG A 27 1.50 0.93 6.87
N PHE A 28 0.50 1.26 7.69
CA PHE A 28 -0.30 0.26 8.39
C PHE A 28 -1.03 -0.68 7.41
N VAL A 29 -1.71 -0.11 6.40
CA VAL A 29 -2.41 -0.89 5.39
C VAL A 29 -1.45 -1.75 4.59
N TRP A 30 -0.30 -1.21 4.17
CA TRP A 30 0.73 -1.99 3.48
C TRP A 30 1.11 -3.23 4.27
N ASN A 31 1.50 -3.05 5.54
CA ASN A 31 1.97 -4.15 6.38
C ASN A 31 0.87 -5.19 6.59
N ARG A 32 -0.36 -4.75 6.88
CA ARG A 32 -1.48 -5.68 7.10
C ARG A 32 -1.81 -6.52 5.86
N MET A 33 -1.79 -5.91 4.68
CA MET A 33 -2.04 -6.60 3.42
C MET A 33 -0.87 -7.52 3.04
N LEU A 34 0.37 -7.07 3.27
CA LEU A 34 1.57 -7.85 3.03
C LEU A 34 1.59 -9.12 3.90
N ASP A 35 1.31 -8.99 5.19
CA ASP A 35 1.25 -10.13 6.13
C ASP A 35 0.19 -11.14 5.71
N MET A 36 -1.01 -10.66 5.35
CA MET A 36 -2.08 -11.52 4.83
C MET A 36 -1.65 -12.27 3.56
N MET A 37 -0.98 -11.59 2.63
CA MET A 37 -0.50 -12.22 1.39
C MET A 37 0.63 -13.22 1.64
N ASN A 38 1.53 -12.92 2.59
CA ASN A 38 2.59 -13.83 3.03
C ASN A 38 2.01 -15.11 3.65
N GLU A 39 1.05 -14.98 4.58
CA GLU A 39 0.40 -16.14 5.20
C GLU A 39 -0.36 -16.98 4.16
N ARG A 40 -1.07 -16.33 3.24
CA ARG A 40 -1.74 -17.03 2.15
C ARG A 40 -0.76 -17.83 1.28
N TYR A 41 0.39 -17.24 0.94
CA TYR A 41 1.42 -17.90 0.15
C TYR A 41 2.09 -19.06 0.91
N LYS A 42 2.32 -18.89 2.21
CA LYS A 42 2.85 -19.94 3.09
C LYS A 42 1.90 -21.14 3.17
N ASN A 43 0.60 -20.88 3.27
CA ASN A 43 -0.43 -21.91 3.39
C ASN A 43 -0.67 -22.67 2.08
N ASN A 44 -0.67 -21.97 0.94
CA ASN A 44 -0.80 -22.59 -0.37
C ASN A 44 -0.12 -21.74 -1.46
N LYS A 45 0.97 -22.27 -2.01
CA LYS A 45 1.78 -21.61 -3.04
C LYS A 45 1.15 -21.61 -4.43
N ASP A 46 0.22 -22.53 -4.69
CA ASP A 46 -0.45 -22.68 -5.98
C ASP A 46 -1.62 -21.69 -6.15
N LEU A 47 -2.04 -21.06 -5.04
CA LEU A 47 -3.12 -20.09 -5.08
C LEU A 47 -2.69 -18.79 -5.78
N PRO A 48 -3.47 -18.27 -6.75
CA PRO A 48 -3.13 -17.05 -7.47
C PRO A 48 -3.10 -15.85 -6.53
N PHE A 49 -2.10 -14.99 -6.66
CA PHE A 49 -2.00 -13.77 -5.84
C PHE A 49 -3.23 -12.86 -6.01
N LEU A 50 -3.58 -12.15 -4.94
CA LEU A 50 -4.71 -11.22 -4.96
C LEU A 50 -4.41 -10.03 -5.86
N THR A 51 -5.36 -9.68 -6.72
CA THR A 51 -5.29 -8.47 -7.53
C THR A 51 -5.57 -7.23 -6.69
N LYS A 52 -5.16 -6.06 -7.16
CA LYS A 52 -5.49 -4.76 -6.53
C LYS A 52 -6.96 -4.60 -6.19
N PHE A 53 -7.86 -5.08 -7.05
CA PHE A 53 -9.30 -4.98 -6.84
C PHE A 53 -9.73 -5.78 -5.61
N LYS A 54 -9.24 -7.02 -5.47
CA LYS A 54 -9.50 -7.86 -4.29
C LYS A 54 -8.95 -7.21 -3.02
N LEU A 55 -7.75 -6.64 -3.08
CA LEU A 55 -7.17 -5.90 -1.94
C LEU A 55 -8.01 -4.65 -1.58
N ASN A 56 -8.52 -3.92 -2.58
CA ASN A 56 -9.38 -2.77 -2.36
C ASN A 56 -10.72 -3.14 -1.72
N TYR A 57 -11.30 -4.30 -2.06
CA TYR A 57 -12.50 -4.79 -1.37
C TYR A 57 -12.27 -5.02 0.13
N LEU A 58 -11.05 -5.37 0.53
CA LEU A 58 -10.68 -5.57 1.94
C LEU A 58 -10.54 -4.26 2.72
N LEU A 59 -10.42 -3.10 2.05
CA LEU A 59 -10.36 -1.81 2.74
C LEU A 59 -11.65 -1.50 3.50
N LYS A 60 -12.81 -1.94 2.99
CA LYS A 60 -14.11 -1.71 3.65
C LYS A 60 -14.21 -2.39 5.03
N PRO A 61 -13.96 -3.70 5.16
CA PRO A 61 -13.92 -4.33 6.48
C PRO A 61 -12.77 -3.82 7.33
N LEU A 62 -11.59 -3.54 6.74
CA LEU A 62 -10.45 -3.02 7.49
C LEU A 62 -10.76 -1.65 8.14
N LYS A 63 -11.48 -0.76 7.45
CA LYS A 63 -11.96 0.52 8.01
C LYS A 63 -13.04 0.37 9.08
N LYS A 64 -13.72 -0.78 9.15
CA LYS A 64 -14.65 -1.09 10.26
C LYS A 64 -13.87 -1.53 11.49
N GLU A 65 -12.86 -2.38 11.31
CA GLU A 65 -11.99 -2.87 12.38
C GLU A 65 -11.07 -1.76 12.93
N TYR A 66 -10.57 -0.89 12.04
CA TYR A 66 -9.65 0.21 12.36
C TYR A 66 -10.24 1.56 11.93
N PRO A 67 -11.09 2.19 12.75
CA PRO A 67 -11.78 3.44 12.38
C PRO A 67 -10.83 4.60 12.04
N PHE A 68 -9.61 4.63 12.59
CA PHE A 68 -8.62 5.67 12.31
C PHE A 68 -8.20 5.73 10.83
N LEU A 69 -8.40 4.65 10.06
CA LEU A 69 -8.17 4.63 8.61
C LEU A 69 -9.16 5.49 7.82
N LYS A 70 -10.26 5.93 8.44
CA LYS A 70 -11.20 6.88 7.84
C LYS A 70 -10.67 8.31 7.83
N ASN A 71 -9.63 8.60 8.62
CA ASN A 71 -8.98 9.91 8.67
C ASN A 71 -8.02 10.16 7.50
N SER A 72 -7.87 9.19 6.60
CA SER A 72 -7.03 9.29 5.41
C SER A 72 -7.87 9.19 4.15
N ASP A 73 -7.36 9.80 3.08
CA ASP A 73 -8.00 9.73 1.78
C ASP A 73 -8.09 8.27 1.30
N SER A 74 -9.23 7.89 0.73
CA SER A 74 -9.43 6.52 0.29
C SER A 74 -8.54 6.14 -0.89
N SER A 75 -8.14 7.13 -1.70
CA SER A 75 -7.28 6.92 -2.87
C SER A 75 -5.84 6.61 -2.44
N SER A 76 -5.34 7.18 -1.33
CA SER A 76 -3.99 6.83 -0.84
C SER A 76 -3.92 5.35 -0.46
N LEU A 77 -4.92 4.85 0.28
CA LEU A 77 -4.99 3.43 0.67
C LEU A 77 -5.12 2.50 -0.53
N GLN A 78 -5.82 2.91 -1.59
CA GLN A 78 -5.92 2.15 -2.84
C GLN A 78 -4.60 2.14 -3.61
N LEU A 79 -3.87 3.26 -3.62
CA LEU A 79 -2.54 3.35 -4.23
C LEU A 79 -1.54 2.44 -3.50
N VAL A 80 -1.60 2.38 -2.18
CA VAL A 80 -0.79 1.45 -1.36
C VAL A 80 -1.01 -0.01 -1.80
N ASN A 81 -2.28 -0.41 -1.98
CA ASN A 81 -2.62 -1.74 -2.49
C ASN A 81 -2.10 -1.98 -3.92
N GLU A 82 -2.13 -0.96 -4.78
CA GLU A 82 -1.60 -1.07 -6.13
C GLU A 82 -0.08 -1.25 -6.14
N PHE A 83 0.64 -0.48 -5.32
CA PHE A 83 2.09 -0.64 -5.18
C PHE A 83 2.46 -2.01 -4.61
N LEU A 84 1.70 -2.53 -3.64
CA LEU A 84 1.92 -3.88 -3.11
C LEU A 84 1.70 -4.95 -4.18
N ASN A 85 0.58 -4.86 -4.90
CA ASN A 85 0.25 -5.75 -6.02
C ASN A 85 1.34 -5.71 -7.10
N GLN A 86 1.83 -4.53 -7.46
CA GLN A 86 2.92 -4.38 -8.43
C GLN A 86 4.24 -4.95 -7.92
N SER A 87 4.55 -4.77 -6.63
CA SER A 87 5.76 -5.32 -6.02
C SER A 87 5.77 -6.84 -6.07
N TRP A 88 4.64 -7.49 -5.79
CA TRP A 88 4.50 -8.94 -5.94
C TRP A 88 4.64 -9.39 -7.39
N LYS A 89 4.03 -8.68 -8.35
CA LYS A 89 4.20 -8.97 -9.77
C LYS A 89 5.66 -8.90 -10.19
N ASN A 90 6.38 -7.88 -9.74
CA ASN A 90 7.80 -7.72 -10.03
C ASN A 90 8.63 -8.87 -9.44
N PHE A 91 8.36 -9.25 -8.19
CA PHE A 91 9.02 -10.37 -7.52
C PHE A 91 8.85 -11.69 -8.29
N PHE A 92 7.64 -12.02 -8.75
CA PHE A 92 7.40 -13.27 -9.49
C PHE A 92 7.88 -13.23 -10.95
N LYS A 93 7.90 -12.05 -11.56
CA LYS A 93 8.39 -11.88 -12.93
C LYS A 93 9.92 -11.97 -12.99
N ASP A 94 10.60 -11.60 -11.90
CA ASP A 94 12.05 -11.62 -11.86
C ASP A 94 12.59 -13.05 -11.86
N LYS A 95 13.27 -13.41 -12.95
CA LYS A 95 13.96 -14.70 -13.10
C LYS A 95 15.41 -14.65 -12.60
N THR A 96 15.93 -13.47 -12.28
CA THR A 96 17.32 -13.25 -11.86
C THR A 96 17.52 -13.39 -10.36
N GLY A 97 16.43 -13.30 -9.57
CA GLY A 97 16.48 -13.36 -8.10
C GLY A 97 17.04 -12.09 -7.45
N THR A 98 17.12 -10.98 -8.19
CA THR A 98 17.62 -9.69 -7.70
C THR A 98 16.52 -8.88 -7.00
N VAL A 99 15.26 -9.09 -7.38
CA VAL A 99 14.11 -8.46 -6.74
C VAL A 99 13.79 -9.20 -5.44
N GLY A 100 14.02 -8.53 -4.32
CA GLY A 100 13.64 -9.03 -3.00
C GLY A 100 12.12 -9.06 -2.78
N ARG A 101 11.69 -9.68 -1.67
CA ARG A 101 10.29 -9.67 -1.26
C ARG A 101 9.77 -8.23 -1.07
N PRO A 102 8.46 -7.99 -1.32
CA PRO A 102 7.89 -6.66 -1.12
C PRO A 102 8.10 -6.13 0.30
N ARG A 103 8.52 -4.87 0.39
CA ARG A 103 8.70 -4.13 1.65
C ARG A 103 8.20 -2.70 1.47
N PHE A 104 7.67 -2.12 2.54
CA PHE A 104 7.30 -0.70 2.54
C PHE A 104 8.59 0.13 2.46
N HIS A 105 8.63 1.07 1.54
CA HIS A 105 9.69 2.06 1.47
C HIS A 105 9.13 3.36 2.05
N SER A 106 9.66 3.75 3.22
CA SER A 106 9.36 5.01 3.90
C SER A 106 10.16 6.16 3.30
#